data_AF-A0A5J5K9R4-F1
#
_entry.id   AF-A0A5J5K9R4-F1
#
_cell.length_a   1.000
_cell.length_b   1.000
_cell.length_c   1.000
_cell.angle_alpha   90.00
_cell.angle_beta   90.00
_cell.angle_gamma   90.00
#
_symmetry.space_group_name_H-M   'P 1'
#
loop_
_entity.id
_entity.type
_entity.pdbx_description
1 polymer ?
#
loop_
_entity_poly.entity_id
_entity_poly.type
_entity_poly.pdbx_seq_one_letter_code
_entity_poly.pdbx_strand_id
1 'polypeptide(L)'
;MTTETNTRSAATGAAKKAARKATKKAAVKRKKLSKATLQLAKAQRAVTTARKHIGDPYRYGASGPGAFDCSGLVTYAWRKAGVRLPRTTWSIRSAVRKKVSWGHFKPGDLIFTSGGGHVGMYVGHGRMIHAPHSGTRVRIDKLDSYRRATFVGAVRPGG
;
A
#
# COMPACT_ATOMS: atom_id res chain seq x y z
N MET A 1 -27.94 61.28 -16.29
CA MET A 1 -26.96 60.31 -16.81
C MET A 1 -25.79 60.32 -15.83
N THR A 2 -25.31 59.27 -15.17
CA THR A 2 -25.32 57.80 -15.35
C THR A 2 -24.68 57.19 -14.09
N THR A 3 -25.35 56.30 -13.34
CA THR A 3 -24.68 55.44 -12.34
C THR A 3 -25.40 54.10 -12.20
N GLU A 4 -25.29 53.20 -13.20
CA GLU A 4 -25.81 51.82 -13.06
C GLU A 4 -24.84 50.72 -13.53
N THR A 5 -23.64 51.04 -14.03
CA THR A 5 -22.84 50.06 -14.78
C THR A 5 -21.76 49.30 -14.00
N ASN A 6 -21.56 49.52 -12.69
CA ASN A 6 -20.40 48.93 -11.99
C ASN A 6 -20.67 47.68 -11.13
N THR A 7 -21.93 47.30 -10.90
CA THR A 7 -22.28 46.15 -10.02
C THR A 7 -22.44 44.81 -10.76
N ARG A 8 -22.78 44.80 -12.06
CA ARG A 8 -22.91 43.56 -12.85
C ARG A 8 -21.56 42.89 -13.20
N SER A 9 -20.49 43.66 -13.37
CA SER A 9 -19.18 43.14 -13.78
C SER A 9 -18.47 42.36 -12.65
N ALA A 10 -18.53 42.85 -11.41
CA ALA A 10 -17.94 42.17 -10.25
C ALA A 10 -18.62 40.83 -9.91
N ALA A 11 -19.95 40.74 -10.05
CA ALA A 11 -20.72 39.51 -9.80
C ALA A 11 -20.36 38.38 -10.80
N THR A 12 -20.08 38.72 -12.06
CA THR A 12 -19.65 37.73 -13.08
C THR A 12 -18.22 37.21 -12.87
N GLY A 13 -17.32 38.03 -12.30
CA GLY A 13 -15.94 37.63 -11.97
C GLY A 13 -15.86 36.63 -10.81
N ALA A 14 -16.66 36.82 -9.76
CA ALA A 14 -16.75 35.91 -8.62
C ALA A 14 -17.36 34.55 -9.01
N ALA A 15 -18.44 34.55 -9.80
CA ALA A 15 -19.08 33.34 -10.30
C ALA A 15 -18.16 32.51 -11.22
N LYS A 16 -17.43 33.16 -12.15
CA LYS A 16 -16.45 32.48 -13.02
C LYS A 16 -15.25 31.91 -12.24
N LYS A 17 -14.77 32.61 -11.19
CA LYS A 17 -13.71 32.10 -10.29
C LYS A 17 -14.19 30.91 -9.46
N ALA A 18 -15.43 30.93 -8.96
CA ALA A 18 -16.03 29.81 -8.22
C ALA A 18 -16.20 28.56 -9.11
N ALA A 19 -16.69 28.72 -10.34
CA ALA A 19 -16.81 27.64 -11.33
C ALA A 19 -15.45 27.04 -11.73
N ARG A 20 -14.42 27.88 -11.95
CA ARG A 20 -13.03 27.43 -12.19
C ARG A 20 -12.41 26.70 -10.98
N LYS A 21 -12.75 27.11 -9.75
CA LYS A 21 -12.30 26.43 -8.52
C LYS A 21 -12.99 25.07 -8.35
N ALA A 22 -14.28 24.98 -8.64
CA ALA A 22 -15.07 23.74 -8.58
C ALA A 22 -14.59 22.70 -9.60
N THR A 23 -14.36 23.11 -10.85
CA THR A 23 -13.84 22.24 -11.92
C THR A 23 -12.43 21.73 -11.64
N LYS A 24 -11.52 22.59 -11.12
CA LYS A 24 -10.18 22.18 -10.67
C LYS A 24 -10.24 21.18 -9.50
N LYS A 25 -11.08 21.42 -8.49
CA LYS A 25 -11.29 20.48 -7.38
C LYS A 25 -11.80 19.12 -7.85
N ALA A 26 -12.77 19.09 -8.77
CA ALA A 26 -13.30 17.86 -9.36
C ALA A 26 -12.25 17.08 -10.17
N ALA A 27 -11.37 17.76 -10.91
CA ALA A 27 -10.28 17.12 -11.65
C ALA A 27 -9.24 16.46 -10.72
N VAL A 28 -8.83 17.14 -9.64
CA VAL A 28 -7.91 16.58 -8.63
C VAL A 28 -8.53 15.36 -7.95
N LYS A 29 -9.82 15.42 -7.59
CA LYS A 29 -10.56 14.29 -7.00
C LYS A 29 -10.55 13.08 -7.93
N ARG A 30 -10.85 13.26 -9.22
CA ARG A 30 -10.84 12.19 -10.24
C ARG A 30 -9.45 11.54 -10.38
N LYS A 31 -8.38 12.34 -10.47
CA LYS A 31 -7.00 11.83 -10.53
C LYS A 31 -6.60 11.04 -9.27
N LYS A 32 -7.03 11.50 -8.08
CA LYS A 32 -6.78 10.79 -6.83
C LYS A 32 -7.54 9.46 -6.78
N LEU A 33 -8.79 9.44 -7.23
CA LEU A 33 -9.61 8.23 -7.33
C LEU A 33 -8.97 7.23 -8.30
N SER A 34 -8.55 7.66 -9.49
CA SER A 34 -7.90 6.75 -10.45
C SER A 34 -6.59 6.18 -9.92
N LYS A 35 -5.78 6.99 -9.20
CA LYS A 35 -4.57 6.50 -8.54
C LYS A 35 -4.88 5.46 -7.46
N ALA A 36 -5.92 5.68 -6.65
CA ALA A 36 -6.36 4.73 -5.63
C ALA A 36 -6.86 3.41 -6.24
N THR A 37 -7.63 3.47 -7.34
CA THR A 37 -8.08 2.27 -8.06
C THR A 37 -6.91 1.49 -8.64
N LEU A 38 -5.93 2.17 -9.25
CA LEU A 38 -4.72 1.52 -9.76
C LEU A 38 -3.91 0.87 -8.63
N GLN A 39 -3.76 1.56 -7.49
CA GLN A 39 -3.07 1.00 -6.33
C GLN A 39 -3.77 -0.25 -5.80
N LEU A 40 -5.11 -0.25 -5.73
CA LEU A 40 -5.89 -1.41 -5.32
C LEU A 40 -5.70 -2.59 -6.28
N ALA A 41 -5.74 -2.36 -7.59
CA ALA A 41 -5.50 -3.40 -8.58
C ALA A 41 -4.11 -4.03 -8.46
N LYS A 42 -3.07 -3.21 -8.21
CA LYS A 42 -1.71 -3.68 -7.95
C LYS A 42 -1.63 -4.49 -6.64
N ALA A 43 -2.24 -4.00 -5.57
CA ALA A 43 -2.27 -4.69 -4.29
C ALA A 43 -2.96 -6.06 -4.39
N GLN A 44 -4.09 -6.15 -5.11
CA GLN A 44 -4.79 -7.41 -5.36
C GLN A 44 -3.93 -8.40 -6.14
N ARG A 45 -3.20 -7.93 -7.16
CA ARG A 45 -2.25 -8.75 -7.93
C ARG A 45 -1.09 -9.23 -7.07
N ALA A 46 -0.55 -8.39 -6.18
CA ALA A 46 0.49 -8.77 -5.25
C ALA A 46 -0.01 -9.87 -4.29
N VAL A 47 -1.16 -9.68 -3.66
CA VAL A 47 -1.78 -10.68 -2.76
C VAL A 47 -2.03 -12.00 -3.48
N THR A 48 -2.61 -11.95 -4.69
CA THR A 48 -2.85 -13.15 -5.50
C THR A 48 -1.55 -13.85 -5.86
N THR A 49 -0.49 -13.10 -6.19
CA THR A 49 0.83 -13.67 -6.50
C THR A 49 1.42 -14.35 -5.28
N ALA A 50 1.43 -13.71 -4.11
CA ALA A 50 1.98 -14.32 -2.90
C ALA A 50 1.22 -15.60 -2.51
N ARG A 51 -0.10 -15.64 -2.67
CA ARG A 51 -0.92 -16.83 -2.39
C ARG A 51 -0.53 -18.05 -3.22
N LYS A 52 -0.03 -17.86 -4.45
CA LYS A 52 0.46 -18.97 -5.31
C LYS A 52 1.70 -19.66 -4.75
N HIS A 53 2.38 -19.03 -3.80
CA HIS A 53 3.62 -19.54 -3.21
C HIS A 53 3.41 -20.12 -1.81
N ILE A 54 2.17 -20.24 -1.34
CA ILE A 54 1.88 -20.96 -0.08
C ILE A 54 2.43 -22.38 -0.21
N GLY A 55 3.23 -22.81 0.77
CA GLY A 55 3.92 -24.10 0.76
C GLY A 55 5.39 -24.03 0.29
N ASP A 56 5.82 -22.97 -0.39
CA ASP A 56 7.23 -22.83 -0.78
C ASP A 56 8.13 -22.71 0.48
N PRO A 57 9.30 -23.36 0.49
CA PRO A 57 10.19 -23.35 1.66
C PRO A 57 10.77 -21.97 1.95
N TYR A 58 10.99 -21.71 3.24
CA TYR A 58 11.81 -20.59 3.65
C TYR A 58 13.29 -20.86 3.33
N ARG A 59 13.96 -19.89 2.72
CA ARG A 59 15.43 -19.87 2.60
C ARG A 59 15.93 -18.44 2.78
N TYR A 60 16.86 -18.22 3.71
CA TYR A 60 17.45 -16.91 3.97
C TYR A 60 18.06 -16.33 2.69
N GLY A 61 17.74 -15.07 2.35
CA GLY A 61 18.18 -14.41 1.13
C GLY A 61 17.39 -14.76 -0.13
N ALA A 62 16.54 -15.80 -0.11
CA ALA A 62 15.81 -16.22 -1.31
C ALA A 62 14.69 -15.25 -1.70
N SER A 63 14.54 -15.05 -3.01
CA SER A 63 13.60 -14.06 -3.61
C SER A 63 12.72 -14.68 -4.71
N GLY A 64 12.61 -16.00 -4.71
CA GLY A 64 11.79 -16.81 -5.61
C GLY A 64 12.24 -16.90 -7.07
N PRO A 65 11.48 -17.65 -7.88
CA PRO A 65 10.39 -18.53 -7.46
C PRO A 65 10.90 -19.80 -6.73
N GLY A 66 10.03 -20.48 -5.97
CA GLY A 66 10.31 -21.80 -5.36
C GLY A 66 10.95 -21.80 -3.97
N ALA A 67 11.44 -20.66 -3.49
CA ALA A 67 11.86 -20.45 -2.10
C ALA A 67 11.93 -18.95 -1.77
N PHE A 68 11.65 -18.59 -0.53
CA PHE A 68 11.59 -17.18 -0.12
C PHE A 68 12.10 -16.95 1.29
N ASP A 69 12.70 -15.78 1.56
CA ASP A 69 12.62 -15.19 2.90
C ASP A 69 11.45 -14.20 3.00
N CYS A 70 11.25 -13.62 4.19
CA CYS A 70 10.12 -12.74 4.47
C CYS A 70 10.03 -11.55 3.49
N SER A 71 11.16 -10.89 3.24
CA SER A 71 11.23 -9.72 2.38
C SER A 71 11.32 -10.09 0.89
N GLY A 72 11.89 -11.25 0.57
CA GLY A 72 11.91 -11.85 -0.76
C GLY A 72 10.51 -12.17 -1.26
N LEU A 73 9.63 -12.73 -0.42
CA LEU A 73 8.25 -13.02 -0.78
C LEU A 73 7.48 -11.74 -1.17
N VAL A 74 7.52 -10.72 -0.32
CA VAL A 74 6.75 -9.49 -0.56
C VAL A 74 7.30 -8.67 -1.71
N THR A 75 8.63 -8.63 -1.89
CA THR A 75 9.27 -7.93 -3.03
C THR A 75 8.99 -8.66 -4.34
N TYR A 76 8.99 -10.00 -4.36
CA TYR A 76 8.58 -10.79 -5.52
C TYR A 76 7.12 -10.51 -5.91
N ALA A 77 6.21 -10.59 -4.94
CA ALA A 77 4.78 -10.38 -5.16
C ALA A 77 4.48 -8.97 -5.70
N TRP A 78 5.05 -7.93 -5.08
CA TRP A 78 4.87 -6.55 -5.54
C TRP A 78 5.55 -6.27 -6.88
N ARG A 79 6.70 -6.91 -7.18
CA ARG A 79 7.35 -6.82 -8.49
C ARG A 79 6.45 -7.37 -9.60
N LYS A 80 5.79 -8.51 -9.38
CA LYS A 80 4.79 -9.06 -10.31
C LYS A 80 3.54 -8.18 -10.44
N ALA A 81 3.31 -7.28 -9.47
CA ALA A 81 2.30 -6.23 -9.53
C ALA A 81 2.80 -4.90 -10.13
N GLY A 82 4.01 -4.84 -10.67
CA GLY A 82 4.58 -3.64 -11.29
C GLY A 82 5.04 -2.58 -10.27
N VAL A 83 5.33 -2.97 -9.03
CA VAL A 83 5.90 -2.09 -8.00
C VAL A 83 7.24 -2.66 -7.55
N ARG A 84 8.32 -1.90 -7.77
CA ARG A 84 9.66 -2.27 -7.30
C ARG A 84 9.80 -1.83 -5.84
N LEU A 85 10.22 -2.77 -4.99
CA LEU A 85 10.52 -2.54 -3.58
C LEU A 85 12.00 -2.90 -3.33
N PRO A 86 12.68 -2.19 -2.40
CA PRO A 86 14.00 -2.59 -1.94
C PRO A 86 14.01 -3.99 -1.34
N ARG A 87 15.18 -4.63 -1.27
CA ARG A 87 15.27 -6.05 -0.91
C ARG A 87 14.99 -6.35 0.57
N THR A 88 15.36 -5.47 1.49
CA THR A 88 15.36 -5.75 2.94
C THR A 88 14.16 -5.12 3.64
N THR A 89 13.75 -5.68 4.79
CA THR A 89 12.62 -5.16 5.60
C THR A 89 12.80 -3.67 5.94
N TRP A 90 13.97 -3.27 6.42
CA TRP A 90 14.30 -1.89 6.76
C TRP A 90 14.21 -0.96 5.55
N SER A 91 14.82 -1.34 4.43
CA SER A 91 14.80 -0.50 3.22
C SER A 91 13.38 -0.38 2.64
N ILE A 92 12.56 -1.43 2.67
CA ILE A 92 11.15 -1.36 2.27
C ILE A 92 10.40 -0.36 3.17
N ARG A 93 10.53 -0.50 4.49
CA ARG A 93 9.85 0.35 5.47
C ARG A 93 10.22 1.81 5.28
N SER A 94 11.49 2.12 5.01
CA SER A 94 11.97 3.49 4.79
C SER A 94 11.51 4.05 3.44
N ALA A 95 11.59 3.27 2.35
CA ALA A 95 11.28 3.74 1.01
C ALA A 95 9.78 4.02 0.77
N VAL A 96 8.88 3.26 1.39
CA VAL A 96 7.44 3.45 1.17
C VAL A 96 6.90 4.60 2.03
N ARG A 97 6.46 5.67 1.36
CA ARG A 97 5.99 6.91 2.02
C ARG A 97 4.69 6.75 2.79
N LYS A 98 3.72 5.99 2.26
CA LYS A 98 2.40 5.87 2.89
C LYS A 98 2.46 4.91 4.08
N LYS A 99 2.55 5.46 5.30
CA LYS A 99 2.46 4.69 6.54
C LYS A 99 1.01 4.32 6.86
N VAL A 100 0.83 3.20 7.55
CA VAL A 100 -0.48 2.65 7.96
C VAL A 100 -0.41 2.31 9.44
N SER A 101 -1.39 2.80 10.21
CA SER A 101 -1.57 2.46 11.62
C SER A 101 -2.20 1.09 11.78
N TRP A 102 -2.00 0.48 12.95
CA TRP A 102 -2.64 -0.79 13.29
C TRP A 102 -4.17 -0.70 13.16
N GLY A 103 -4.80 -1.77 12.66
CA GLY A 103 -6.25 -1.84 12.45
C GLY A 103 -6.75 -1.19 11.15
N HIS A 104 -5.94 -0.37 10.47
CA HIS A 104 -6.29 0.28 9.20
C HIS A 104 -5.67 -0.42 7.98
N PHE A 105 -5.30 -1.68 8.13
CA PHE A 105 -4.69 -2.48 7.09
C PHE A 105 -5.69 -2.77 5.96
N LYS A 106 -5.19 -2.68 4.73
CA LYS A 106 -5.87 -3.10 3.51
C LYS A 106 -5.06 -4.19 2.84
N PRO A 107 -5.69 -5.16 2.13
CA PRO A 107 -4.96 -6.20 1.44
C PRO A 107 -3.81 -5.62 0.60
N GLY A 108 -2.63 -6.20 0.73
CA GLY A 108 -1.39 -5.72 0.10
C GLY A 108 -0.51 -4.84 1.00
N ASP A 109 -1.03 -4.26 2.08
CA ASP A 109 -0.20 -3.52 3.03
C ASP A 109 0.89 -4.43 3.63
N LEU A 110 2.09 -3.88 3.83
CA LEU A 110 3.22 -4.60 4.41
C LEU A 110 3.33 -4.28 5.89
N ILE A 111 3.29 -5.31 6.72
CA ILE A 111 3.28 -5.24 8.18
C ILE A 111 4.65 -5.66 8.69
N PHE A 112 5.29 -4.81 9.48
CA PHE A 112 6.61 -5.05 10.05
C PHE A 112 6.50 -5.40 11.54
N THR A 113 7.03 -6.55 11.92
CA THR A 113 6.98 -7.12 13.27
C THR A 113 8.37 -7.53 13.74
N SER A 114 8.48 -8.13 14.94
CA SER A 114 9.74 -8.64 15.49
C SER A 114 10.84 -7.56 15.51
N GLY A 115 10.51 -6.36 16.01
CA GLY A 115 11.44 -5.23 16.05
C GLY A 115 11.83 -4.66 14.68
N GLY A 116 11.15 -5.06 13.60
CA GLY A 116 11.47 -4.69 12.22
C GLY A 116 12.27 -5.75 11.44
N GLY A 117 12.67 -6.85 12.10
CA GLY A 117 13.37 -7.97 11.46
C GLY A 117 12.47 -8.84 10.57
N HIS A 118 11.15 -8.72 10.68
CA HIS A 118 10.20 -9.52 9.90
C HIS A 118 9.19 -8.65 9.14
N VAL A 119 8.78 -9.11 7.95
CA VAL A 119 7.72 -8.50 7.16
C VAL A 119 6.73 -9.55 6.67
N GLY A 120 5.44 -9.22 6.75
CA GLY A 120 4.36 -9.95 6.11
C GLY A 120 3.49 -9.03 5.27
N MET A 121 2.68 -9.60 4.38
CA MET A 121 1.71 -8.84 3.58
C MET A 121 0.29 -9.15 4.06
N TYR A 122 -0.48 -8.12 4.41
CA TYR A 122 -1.86 -8.28 4.85
C TYR A 122 -2.73 -8.84 3.73
N VAL A 123 -3.57 -9.82 4.07
CA VAL A 123 -4.46 -10.51 3.11
C VAL A 123 -5.95 -10.38 3.47
N GLY A 124 -6.28 -9.50 4.42
CA GLY A 124 -7.64 -9.32 4.94
C GLY A 124 -7.93 -10.12 6.21
N HIS A 125 -9.04 -9.81 6.87
CA HIS A 125 -9.57 -10.58 8.01
C HIS A 125 -8.56 -10.84 9.13
N GLY A 126 -7.77 -9.82 9.50
CA GLY A 126 -6.79 -9.95 10.58
C GLY A 126 -5.66 -10.95 10.30
N ARG A 127 -5.34 -11.21 9.02
CA ARG A 127 -4.34 -12.21 8.62
C ARG A 127 -3.29 -11.65 7.67
N MET A 128 -2.09 -12.22 7.71
CA MET A 128 -0.99 -11.89 6.79
C MET A 128 -0.37 -13.14 6.19
N ILE A 129 0.06 -13.04 4.93
CA ILE A 129 0.92 -14.03 4.28
C ILE A 129 2.40 -13.66 4.49
N HIS A 130 3.24 -14.64 4.80
CA HIS A 130 4.67 -14.45 5.02
C HIS A 130 5.47 -15.74 4.82
N ALA A 131 6.79 -15.60 4.64
CA ALA A 131 7.77 -16.67 4.82
C ALA A 131 8.41 -16.48 6.22
N PRO A 132 8.05 -17.29 7.24
CA PRO A 132 8.34 -16.96 8.64
C PRO A 132 9.82 -17.00 9.03
N HIS A 133 10.47 -18.16 8.89
CA HIS A 133 11.85 -18.41 9.30
C HIS A 133 12.35 -19.77 8.78
N SER A 134 13.64 -20.06 8.98
CA SER A 134 14.26 -21.34 8.62
C SER A 134 13.46 -22.54 9.15
N GLY A 135 13.35 -23.58 8.32
CA GLY A 135 12.58 -24.79 8.64
C GLY A 135 11.06 -24.68 8.41
N THR A 136 10.56 -23.51 7.99
CA THR A 136 9.12 -23.31 7.71
C THR A 136 8.83 -23.07 6.24
N ARG A 137 7.56 -22.93 5.91
CA ARG A 137 7.05 -22.66 4.56
C ARG A 137 6.23 -21.38 4.55
N VAL A 138 6.07 -20.80 3.37
CA VAL A 138 5.16 -19.67 3.15
C VAL A 138 3.75 -20.08 3.57
N ARG A 139 3.12 -19.27 4.43
CA ARG A 139 1.78 -19.55 4.99
C ARG A 139 1.04 -18.27 5.35
N ILE A 140 -0.23 -18.42 5.72
CA ILE A 140 -1.07 -17.34 6.22
C ILE A 140 -1.30 -17.55 7.72
N ASP A 141 -0.91 -16.56 8.51
CA ASP A 141 -1.09 -16.56 9.96
C ASP A 141 -1.97 -15.39 10.41
N LYS A 142 -2.58 -15.52 11.60
CA LYS A 142 -3.33 -14.44 12.25
C LYS A 142 -2.38 -13.34 12.73
N LEU A 143 -2.86 -12.10 12.73
CA LEU A 143 -2.25 -10.97 13.44
C LEU A 143 -2.58 -11.07 14.94
N ASP A 144 -1.93 -12.04 15.59
CA ASP A 144 -2.08 -12.37 17.00
C ASP A 144 -1.44 -11.35 17.96
N SER A 145 -1.53 -11.64 19.27
CA SER A 145 -0.97 -10.81 20.35
C SER A 145 0.54 -10.61 20.20
N TYR A 146 1.28 -11.65 19.79
CA TYR A 146 2.72 -11.54 19.54
C TYR A 146 3.02 -10.52 18.41
N ARG A 147 2.32 -10.63 17.28
CA ARG A 147 2.49 -9.68 16.16
C ARG A 147 2.04 -8.27 16.53
N ARG A 148 1.04 -8.13 17.40
CA ARG A 148 0.63 -6.85 17.97
C ARG A 148 1.72 -6.25 18.86
N ALA A 149 2.27 -7.03 19.78
CA ALA A 149 3.28 -6.58 20.73
C ALA A 149 4.60 -6.20 20.05
N THR A 150 4.97 -6.89 18.97
CA THR A 150 6.22 -6.66 18.25
C THR A 150 6.08 -5.77 17.01
N PHE A 151 4.89 -5.20 16.79
CA PHE A 151 4.60 -4.34 15.64
C PHE A 151 5.38 -3.03 15.71
N VAL A 152 6.17 -2.75 14.67
CA VAL A 152 6.90 -1.48 14.57
C VAL A 152 6.29 -0.52 13.56
N GLY A 153 5.36 -0.99 12.72
CA GLY A 153 4.61 -0.18 11.76
C GLY A 153 4.19 -0.95 10.50
N ALA A 154 3.42 -0.29 9.64
CA ALA A 154 3.05 -0.83 8.33
C ALA A 154 3.13 0.25 7.23
N VAL A 155 3.24 -0.20 5.98
CA VAL A 155 3.29 0.68 4.80
C VAL A 155 2.37 0.18 3.69
N ARG A 156 1.94 1.10 2.82
CA ARG A 156 1.08 0.84 1.66
C ARG A 156 1.80 1.12 0.34
N PRO A 157 2.37 0.10 -0.34
CA PRO A 157 3.02 0.28 -1.63
C PRO A 157 2.05 0.59 -2.78
N GLY A 158 2.62 1.04 -3.91
CA GLY A 158 1.92 1.18 -5.18
C GLY A 158 1.03 2.42 -5.32
N GLY A 159 1.12 3.36 -4.39
CA GLY A 159 0.31 4.59 -4.37
C GLY A 159 1.05 5.87 -4.70
#